data_AF-A0ABD3N342-F1
#
_entry.id   AF-A0ABD3N342-F1
#
_cell.length_a   1.000
_cell.length_b   1.000
_cell.length_c   1.000
_cell.angle_alpha   90.00
_cell.angle_beta   90.00
_cell.angle_gamma   90.00
#
_symmetry.space_group_name_H-M   'P 1'
#
loop_
_entity.id
_entity.type
_entity.pdbx_description
1 polymer ?
#
loop_
_entity_poly.entity_id
_entity_poly.type
_entity_poly.pdbx_seq_one_letter_code
_entity_poly.pdbx_strand_id
1 'polypeptide(L)'
;MSSLPMQMSQEQCSSLLESNLSFSDVVDRVVAMKHQESTHYRSRDYIRTAKQYISFSHQEDRVVDSECRAKMAEWCYQVTDYCKFSRQTVAIGMSYLDRFMSTHHPAAAKALCSKKHYQLAAMTCLYIAIKMFEPIAFDTALLSEISHGCYDEEDIEVMERNILQGLSWRMNGPTAHDMLHHLLMLLPDEASVDDSIASVLLDFSRFQAEIAVSDFSLAIQKPSIVALAAILNSSEGISKQLFPAHLRQEYLENITDLVGIDSFSAKLNAVRMRLLALFEINSGYRLHQIANITPVFELEHVYLSEFPDDTVGSTSPVSVAITRARCA
;
A
#
# COMPACT_ATOMS: atom_id res chain seq x y z
N MET A 1 -1.95 31.16 6.62
CA MET A 1 -1.27 30.56 5.46
C MET A 1 -0.18 29.65 6.00
N SER A 2 -0.56 28.44 6.38
CA SER A 2 0.34 27.42 6.94
C SER A 2 0.71 26.47 5.81
N SER A 3 1.96 26.53 5.38
CA SER A 3 2.58 25.64 4.40
C SER A 3 2.60 24.19 4.92
N LEU A 4 2.16 23.25 4.09
CA LEU A 4 2.14 21.80 4.33
C LEU A 4 3.57 21.25 4.51
N PRO A 5 3.87 20.44 5.54
CA PRO A 5 5.18 19.83 5.74
C PRO A 5 5.24 18.43 5.07
N MET A 6 4.90 18.34 3.79
CA MET A 6 4.98 17.11 2.98
C MET A 6 6.00 17.23 1.83
N GLN A 7 6.95 18.17 1.91
CA GLN A 7 7.92 18.35 0.83
C GLN A 7 8.93 17.21 0.81
N MET A 8 8.80 16.33 -0.19
CA MET A 8 9.91 15.54 -0.72
C MET A 8 11.04 16.49 -1.16
N SER A 9 12.30 16.06 -1.08
CA SER A 9 13.37 16.79 -1.76
C SER A 9 13.10 16.74 -3.27
N GLN A 10 13.25 17.88 -3.96
CA GLN A 10 13.06 18.00 -5.41
C GLN A 10 13.80 16.89 -6.19
N GLU A 11 14.95 16.45 -5.70
CA GLU A 11 15.77 15.36 -6.27
C GLU A 11 15.05 14.00 -6.37
N GLN A 12 14.14 13.67 -5.44
CA GLN A 12 13.39 12.41 -5.49
C GLN A 12 12.24 12.45 -6.49
N CYS A 13 11.62 13.61 -6.71
CA CYS A 13 10.55 13.76 -7.70
C CYS A 13 11.12 13.78 -9.13
N SER A 14 12.27 14.45 -9.34
CA SER A 14 12.96 14.49 -10.63
C SER A 14 13.49 13.12 -11.05
N SER A 15 14.15 12.37 -10.15
CA SER A 15 14.68 11.04 -10.48
C SER A 15 13.61 9.97 -10.81
N LEU A 16 12.37 10.15 -10.36
CA LEU A 16 11.25 9.24 -10.64
C LEU A 16 10.65 9.45 -12.05
N LEU A 17 10.67 10.68 -12.56
CA LEU A 17 10.21 11.02 -13.92
C LEU A 17 11.34 10.94 -14.96
N GLU A 18 12.60 10.92 -14.53
CA GLU A 18 13.80 10.83 -15.38
C GLU A 18 14.09 9.42 -15.96
N SER A 19 13.19 8.45 -15.81
CA SER A 19 13.41 7.14 -16.41
C SER A 19 13.28 7.21 -17.94
N ASN A 20 14.30 6.76 -18.68
CA ASN A 20 14.34 6.72 -20.16
C ASN A 20 13.36 5.68 -20.77
N LEU A 21 12.21 5.44 -20.14
CA LEU A 21 11.20 4.51 -20.64
C LEU A 21 10.37 5.20 -21.70
N SER A 22 10.15 4.54 -22.83
CA SER A 22 9.17 5.00 -23.79
C SER A 22 7.75 4.80 -23.22
N PHE A 23 6.79 5.54 -23.75
CA PHE A 23 5.38 5.39 -23.41
C PHE A 23 4.89 3.94 -23.57
N SER A 24 5.35 3.24 -24.61
CA SER A 24 5.04 1.82 -24.83
C SER A 24 5.60 0.92 -23.72
N ASP A 25 6.82 1.19 -23.24
CA ASP A 25 7.44 0.40 -22.17
C ASP A 25 6.66 0.55 -20.86
N VAL A 26 6.15 1.75 -20.57
CA VAL A 26 5.31 2.01 -19.40
C VAL A 26 4.02 1.20 -19.47
N VAL A 27 3.33 1.22 -20.62
CA VAL A 27 2.10 0.44 -20.84
C VAL A 27 2.36 -1.06 -20.67
N ASP A 28 3.42 -1.60 -21.28
CA ASP A 28 3.77 -3.02 -21.17
C ASP A 28 4.05 -3.45 -19.73
N ARG A 29 4.76 -2.60 -18.95
CA ARG A 29 5.02 -2.85 -17.52
C ARG A 29 3.73 -2.88 -16.72
N VAL A 30 2.84 -1.91 -16.94
CA VAL A 30 1.55 -1.85 -16.26
C VAL A 30 0.69 -3.09 -16.59
N VAL A 31 0.64 -3.51 -17.85
CA VAL A 31 -0.09 -4.71 -18.27
C VAL A 31 0.49 -5.96 -17.61
N ALA A 32 1.82 -6.10 -17.57
CA ALA A 32 2.49 -7.22 -16.90
C ALA A 32 2.18 -7.25 -15.39
N MET A 33 2.21 -6.10 -14.72
CA MET A 33 1.86 -5.98 -13.30
C MET A 33 0.41 -6.37 -13.03
N LYS A 34 -0.53 -5.92 -13.88
CA LYS A 34 -1.95 -6.32 -13.81
C LYS A 34 -2.15 -7.83 -13.97
N HIS A 35 -1.36 -8.46 -14.83
CA HIS A 35 -1.37 -9.91 -14.99
C HIS A 35 -0.86 -10.60 -13.71
N GLN A 36 0.24 -10.12 -13.13
CA GLN A 36 0.83 -10.67 -11.91
C GLN A 36 -0.11 -10.60 -10.70
N GLU A 37 -0.74 -9.44 -10.44
CA GLU A 37 -1.70 -9.28 -9.33
C GLU A 37 -2.94 -10.18 -9.47
N SER A 38 -3.28 -10.60 -10.69
CA SER A 38 -4.44 -11.46 -10.96
C SER A 38 -4.13 -12.95 -10.88
N THR A 39 -2.85 -13.32 -10.80
CA THR A 39 -2.38 -14.72 -10.85
C THR A 39 -1.78 -15.14 -9.51
N HIS A 40 -0.46 -15.14 -9.39
CA HIS A 40 0.26 -15.73 -8.26
C HIS A 40 0.51 -14.75 -7.11
N TYR A 41 0.24 -13.46 -7.31
CA TYR A 41 0.46 -12.40 -6.32
C TYR A 41 -0.82 -11.95 -5.63
N ARG A 42 -1.95 -12.60 -5.92
CA ARG A 42 -3.23 -12.29 -5.31
C ARG A 42 -3.28 -12.70 -3.84
N SER A 43 -3.61 -11.76 -2.97
CA SER A 43 -4.02 -12.02 -1.58
C SER A 43 -5.51 -12.35 -1.49
N ARG A 44 -5.89 -13.16 -0.51
CA ARG A 44 -7.28 -13.48 -0.19
C ARG A 44 -7.64 -12.91 1.17
N ASP A 45 -8.94 -12.83 1.46
CA ASP A 45 -9.42 -12.51 2.81
C ASP A 45 -9.18 -13.72 3.74
N TYR A 46 -7.94 -13.83 4.21
CA TYR A 46 -7.49 -14.91 5.09
C TYR A 46 -8.02 -14.75 6.52
N ILE A 47 -8.35 -13.53 6.95
CA ILE A 47 -8.93 -13.27 8.28
C ILE A 47 -10.34 -13.83 8.36
N ARG A 48 -11.20 -13.53 7.37
CA ARG A 48 -12.55 -14.11 7.31
C ARG A 48 -12.50 -15.64 7.20
N THR A 49 -11.59 -16.15 6.38
CA THR A 49 -11.38 -17.59 6.22
C THR A 49 -10.99 -18.23 7.55
N ALA A 50 -10.03 -17.66 8.29
CA ALA A 50 -9.61 -18.15 9.60
C ALA A 50 -10.74 -18.12 10.64
N LYS A 51 -11.52 -17.04 10.71
CA LYS A 51 -12.69 -16.91 11.61
C LYS A 51 -13.69 -18.06 11.40
N GLN A 52 -13.96 -18.44 10.14
CA GLN A 52 -14.89 -19.53 9.83
C GLN A 52 -14.42 -20.88 10.38
N TYR A 53 -13.13 -21.21 10.23
CA TYR A 53 -12.60 -22.48 10.76
C TYR A 53 -12.61 -22.53 12.30
N ILE A 54 -12.36 -21.40 12.97
CA ILE A 54 -12.12 -21.36 14.42
C ILE A 54 -13.41 -21.19 15.24
N SER A 55 -14.48 -20.67 14.64
CA SER A 55 -15.83 -20.64 15.27
C SER A 55 -16.31 -22.02 15.75
N PHE A 56 -15.72 -23.11 15.24
CA PHE A 56 -15.96 -24.48 15.70
C PHE A 56 -15.14 -24.90 16.94
N SER A 57 -14.06 -24.20 17.28
CA SER A 57 -13.08 -24.64 18.30
C SER A 57 -13.03 -23.82 19.60
N HIS A 58 -13.91 -22.82 19.79
CA HIS A 58 -14.03 -22.01 21.04
C HIS A 58 -12.71 -21.37 21.54
N GLN A 59 -11.81 -20.97 20.64
CA GLN A 59 -10.52 -20.32 20.96
C GLN A 59 -10.42 -18.91 20.34
N GLU A 60 -11.41 -18.06 20.58
CA GLU A 60 -11.54 -16.74 19.93
C GLU A 60 -10.40 -15.77 20.28
N ASP A 61 -9.90 -15.78 21.53
CA ASP A 61 -8.89 -14.80 22.00
C ASP A 61 -7.51 -14.93 21.33
N ARG A 62 -7.23 -16.07 20.69
CA ARG A 62 -5.93 -16.39 20.09
C ARG A 62 -5.85 -16.08 18.59
N VAL A 63 -6.98 -15.75 17.96
CA VAL A 63 -7.08 -15.56 16.52
C VAL A 63 -6.50 -14.21 16.12
N VAL A 64 -5.83 -14.21 14.98
CA VAL A 64 -5.38 -12.98 14.32
C VAL A 64 -6.57 -12.30 13.65
N ASP A 65 -6.77 -11.03 13.98
CA ASP A 65 -7.75 -10.15 13.35
C ASP A 65 -7.07 -9.03 12.54
N SER A 66 -7.87 -8.15 11.96
CA SER A 66 -7.41 -7.01 11.18
C SER A 66 -6.61 -6.02 12.03
N GLU A 67 -6.91 -5.90 13.32
CA GLU A 67 -6.19 -5.03 14.25
C GLU A 67 -4.77 -5.55 14.51
N CYS A 68 -4.59 -6.87 14.67
CA CYS A 68 -3.27 -7.49 14.78
C CYS A 68 -2.41 -7.20 13.54
N ARG A 69 -3.01 -7.27 12.34
CA ARG A 69 -2.32 -6.89 11.09
C ARG A 69 -1.96 -5.41 11.08
N ALA A 70 -2.89 -4.53 11.43
CA ALA A 70 -2.67 -3.08 11.42
C ALA A 70 -1.52 -2.69 12.36
N LYS A 71 -1.45 -3.27 13.56
CA LYS A 71 -0.34 -3.07 14.50
C LYS A 71 1.01 -3.52 13.93
N MET A 72 1.04 -4.64 13.20
CA MET A 72 2.27 -5.08 12.55
C MET A 72 2.67 -4.18 11.38
N ALA A 73 1.72 -3.66 10.60
CA ALA A 73 2.01 -2.68 9.55
C ALA A 73 2.59 -1.38 10.13
N GLU A 74 1.99 -0.87 11.22
CA GLU A 74 2.50 0.30 11.95
C GLU A 74 3.92 0.07 12.46
N TRP A 75 4.17 -1.08 13.11
CA TRP A 75 5.50 -1.46 13.57
C TRP A 75 6.51 -1.53 12.42
N CYS A 76 6.13 -2.07 11.25
CA CYS A 76 7.00 -2.13 10.07
C CYS A 76 7.38 -0.73 9.58
N TYR A 77 6.44 0.21 9.57
CA TYR A 77 6.74 1.61 9.26
C TYR A 77 7.68 2.24 10.28
N GLN A 78 7.46 2.02 11.58
CA GLN A 78 8.33 2.54 12.64
C GLN A 78 9.78 2.06 12.50
N VAL A 79 9.99 0.77 12.22
CA VAL A 79 11.32 0.20 11.97
C VAL A 79 11.96 0.80 10.72
N THR A 80 11.19 0.86 9.62
CA THR A 80 11.66 1.40 8.34
C THR A 80 12.05 2.87 8.47
N ASP A 81 11.24 3.68 9.15
CA ASP A 81 11.50 5.10 9.38
C ASP A 81 12.72 5.31 10.30
N TYR A 82 12.84 4.50 11.37
CA TYR A 82 14.00 4.54 12.27
C TYR A 82 15.31 4.22 11.53
N CYS A 83 15.29 3.19 10.68
CA CYS A 83 16.42 2.77 9.87
C CYS A 83 16.64 3.63 8.60
N LYS A 84 15.72 4.56 8.30
CA LYS A 84 15.71 5.38 7.08
C LYS A 84 15.67 4.57 5.77
N PHE A 85 14.99 3.43 5.82
CA PHE A 85 14.71 2.60 4.64
C PHE A 85 13.56 3.19 3.83
N SER A 86 13.37 2.69 2.60
CA SER A 86 12.25 3.09 1.77
C SER A 86 10.94 2.59 2.38
N ARG A 87 9.95 3.48 2.54
CA ARG A 87 8.58 3.08 2.93
C ARG A 87 7.93 2.09 1.95
N GLN A 88 8.42 2.00 0.70
CA GLN A 88 7.98 0.96 -0.24
C GLN A 88 8.36 -0.45 0.23
N THR A 89 9.45 -0.59 0.99
CA THR A 89 9.88 -1.87 1.58
C THR A 89 8.84 -2.42 2.55
N VAL A 90 8.09 -1.56 3.24
CA VAL A 90 6.93 -1.97 4.05
C VAL A 90 5.80 -2.52 3.18
N ALA A 91 5.48 -1.87 2.06
CA ALA A 91 4.45 -2.36 1.14
C ALA A 91 4.79 -3.76 0.60
N ILE A 92 6.07 -4.01 0.29
CA ILE A 92 6.58 -5.31 -0.15
C ILE A 92 6.49 -6.34 0.99
N GLY A 93 6.99 -6.02 2.19
CA GLY A 93 6.95 -6.92 3.34
C GLY A 93 5.52 -7.28 3.75
N MET A 94 4.60 -6.32 3.75
CA MET A 94 3.19 -6.57 4.04
C MET A 94 2.52 -7.41 2.94
N SER A 95 2.90 -7.22 1.66
CA SER A 95 2.46 -8.10 0.57
C SER A 95 2.91 -9.55 0.79
N TYR A 96 4.14 -9.78 1.27
CA TYR A 96 4.61 -11.12 1.62
C TYR A 96 3.79 -11.73 2.74
N LEU A 97 3.52 -10.96 3.79
CA LEU A 97 2.70 -11.39 4.92
C LEU A 97 1.30 -11.79 4.46
N ASP A 98 0.60 -10.91 3.76
CA ASP A 98 -0.78 -11.13 3.34
C ASP A 98 -0.91 -12.33 2.39
N ARG A 99 0.05 -12.48 1.46
CA ARG A 99 0.10 -13.61 0.54
C ARG A 99 0.44 -14.91 1.26
N PHE A 100 1.39 -14.89 2.20
CA PHE A 100 1.78 -16.07 2.96
C PHE A 100 0.63 -16.57 3.83
N MET A 101 -0.08 -15.67 4.51
CA MET A 101 -1.27 -15.98 5.30
C MET A 101 -2.44 -16.47 4.44
N SER A 102 -2.46 -16.12 3.15
CA SER A 102 -3.43 -16.64 2.18
C SER A 102 -3.12 -18.06 1.67
N THR A 103 -2.00 -18.66 2.05
CA THR A 103 -1.60 -20.00 1.61
C THR A 103 -2.17 -21.11 2.49
N HIS A 104 -2.10 -22.35 2.01
CA HIS A 104 -2.36 -23.55 2.81
C HIS A 104 -1.12 -24.08 3.54
N HIS A 105 -0.05 -23.27 3.65
CA HIS A 105 1.18 -23.70 4.29
C HIS A 105 0.96 -23.94 5.80
N PRO A 106 1.45 -25.05 6.40
CA PRO A 106 1.19 -25.36 7.80
C PRO A 106 1.64 -24.24 8.77
N ALA A 107 2.78 -23.61 8.49
CA ALA A 107 3.26 -22.47 9.29
C ALA A 107 2.35 -21.24 9.19
N ALA A 108 1.73 -20.97 8.04
CA ALA A 108 0.75 -19.89 7.89
C ALA A 108 -0.53 -20.18 8.68
N ALA A 109 -1.05 -21.41 8.60
CA ALA A 109 -2.19 -21.85 9.40
C ALA A 109 -1.91 -21.73 10.91
N LYS A 110 -0.71 -22.12 11.35
CA LYS A 110 -0.26 -21.94 12.75
C LYS A 110 -0.21 -20.46 13.15
N ALA A 111 0.30 -19.61 12.27
CA ALA A 111 0.40 -18.18 12.52
C ALA A 111 -0.98 -17.51 12.67
N LEU A 112 -1.97 -17.89 11.87
CA LEU A 112 -3.33 -17.37 11.98
C LEU A 112 -4.02 -17.71 13.32
N CYS A 113 -3.60 -18.80 13.97
CA CYS A 113 -4.11 -19.23 15.27
C CYS A 113 -3.24 -18.78 16.45
N SER A 114 -2.18 -17.99 16.21
CA SER A 114 -1.24 -17.57 17.26
C SER A 114 -0.64 -16.20 16.96
N LYS A 115 -1.08 -15.18 17.71
CA LYS A 115 -0.55 -13.81 17.64
C LYS A 115 0.99 -13.75 17.72
N LYS A 116 1.62 -14.62 18.53
CA LYS A 116 3.09 -14.76 18.58
C LYS A 116 3.68 -15.21 17.24
N HIS A 117 3.17 -16.28 16.65
CA HIS A 117 3.67 -16.77 15.36
C HIS A 117 3.35 -15.81 14.21
N TYR A 118 2.23 -15.10 14.28
CA TYR A 118 1.88 -14.05 13.34
C TYR A 118 2.85 -12.88 13.39
N GLN A 119 3.20 -12.42 14.61
CA GLN A 119 4.19 -11.37 14.80
C GLN A 119 5.55 -11.80 14.23
N LEU A 120 6.03 -13.01 14.54
CA LEU A 120 7.27 -13.53 13.95
C LEU A 120 7.20 -13.53 12.41
N ALA A 121 6.13 -14.04 11.82
CA ALA A 121 5.96 -14.04 10.37
C ALA A 121 6.00 -12.63 9.77
N ALA A 122 5.32 -11.66 10.39
CA ALA A 122 5.33 -10.26 9.95
C ALA A 122 6.73 -9.62 10.03
N MET A 123 7.44 -9.84 11.15
CA MET A 123 8.82 -9.37 11.33
C MET A 123 9.77 -9.98 10.28
N THR A 124 9.66 -11.28 10.04
CA THR A 124 10.46 -11.99 9.04
C THR A 124 10.12 -11.54 7.61
N CYS A 125 8.86 -11.24 7.30
CA CYS A 125 8.48 -10.68 6.00
C CYS A 125 9.13 -9.32 5.73
N LEU A 126 9.16 -8.42 6.73
CA LEU A 126 9.87 -7.14 6.62
C LEU A 126 11.38 -7.37 6.43
N TYR A 127 11.97 -8.29 7.21
CA TYR A 127 13.37 -8.67 7.07
C TYR A 127 13.72 -9.14 5.65
N ILE A 128 12.91 -10.02 5.06
CA ILE A 128 13.12 -10.49 3.68
C ILE A 128 13.05 -9.31 2.69
N ALA A 129 12.10 -8.39 2.88
CA ALA A 129 11.97 -7.21 2.01
C ALA A 129 13.22 -6.31 2.10
N ILE A 130 13.69 -6.01 3.32
CA ILE A 130 14.92 -5.23 3.55
C ILE A 130 16.11 -5.90 2.88
N LYS A 131 16.31 -7.20 3.13
CA LYS A 131 17.41 -7.99 2.57
C LYS A 131 17.45 -8.01 1.04
N MET A 132 16.29 -7.88 0.40
CA MET A 132 16.17 -7.89 -1.06
C MET A 132 16.30 -6.51 -1.72
N PHE A 133 15.78 -5.46 -1.09
CA PHE A 133 15.55 -4.17 -1.76
C PHE A 133 16.31 -3.00 -1.15
N GLU A 134 16.85 -3.13 0.07
CA GLU A 134 17.62 -2.08 0.70
C GLU A 134 19.13 -2.27 0.46
N PRO A 135 19.91 -1.18 0.28
CA PRO A 135 21.33 -1.26 -0.07
C PRO A 135 22.24 -1.55 1.15
N ILE A 136 21.77 -2.34 2.12
CA ILE A 136 22.48 -2.62 3.38
C ILE A 136 22.37 -4.11 3.74
N ALA A 137 23.45 -4.68 4.26
CA ALA A 137 23.41 -6.00 4.89
C ALA A 137 22.65 -5.93 6.22
N PHE A 138 21.45 -6.49 6.26
CA PHE A 138 20.63 -6.60 7.47
C PHE A 138 20.74 -8.02 8.01
N ASP A 139 21.33 -8.18 9.20
CA ASP A 139 21.59 -9.49 9.80
C ASP A 139 20.44 -9.94 10.72
N THR A 140 20.29 -11.25 10.90
CA THR A 140 19.28 -11.87 11.78
C THR A 140 19.46 -11.45 13.23
N ALA A 141 20.71 -11.25 13.67
CA ALA A 141 21.04 -10.73 15.00
C ALA A 141 20.37 -9.38 15.30
N LEU A 142 20.32 -8.47 14.32
CA LEU A 142 19.68 -7.15 14.47
C LEU A 142 18.15 -7.29 14.60
N LEU A 143 17.53 -8.19 13.85
CA LEU A 143 16.09 -8.44 13.97
C LEU A 143 15.74 -9.08 15.33
N SER A 144 16.58 -9.99 15.82
CA SER A 144 16.44 -10.57 17.16
C SER A 144 16.54 -9.49 18.25
N GLU A 145 17.49 -8.56 18.14
CA GLU A 145 17.62 -7.41 19.04
C GLU A 145 16.39 -6.49 19.01
N ILE A 146 15.90 -6.15 17.80
CA ILE A 146 14.68 -5.33 17.62
C ILE A 146 13.44 -6.06 18.16
N SER A 147 13.43 -7.38 18.16
CA SER A 147 12.38 -8.18 18.81
C SER A 147 12.44 -8.15 20.34
N HIS A 148 13.41 -7.46 20.93
CA HIS A 148 13.72 -7.49 22.36
C HIS A 148 13.91 -8.92 22.90
N GLY A 149 14.51 -9.79 22.09
CA GLY A 149 14.77 -11.20 22.45
C GLY A 149 13.52 -12.08 22.49
N CYS A 150 12.40 -11.65 21.91
CA CYS A 150 11.20 -12.47 21.81
C CYS A 150 11.36 -13.68 20.88
N TYR A 151 12.31 -13.59 19.94
CA TYR A 151 12.66 -14.62 18.96
C TYR A 151 14.18 -14.68 18.82
N ASP A 152 14.72 -15.89 18.74
CA ASP A 152 16.12 -16.11 18.40
C ASP A 152 16.32 -16.12 16.88
N GLU A 153 17.56 -16.21 16.45
CA GLU A 153 17.90 -16.23 15.02
C GLU A 153 17.37 -17.48 14.32
N GLU A 154 17.34 -18.62 15.03
CA GLU A 154 16.82 -19.89 14.49
C GLU A 154 15.32 -19.80 14.18
N ASP A 155 14.53 -19.20 15.07
CA ASP A 155 13.11 -18.92 14.87
C ASP A 155 12.89 -18.09 13.58
N ILE A 156 13.72 -17.05 13.38
CA ILE A 156 13.64 -16.14 12.22
C ILE A 156 14.01 -16.89 10.93
N GLU A 157 15.11 -17.65 10.92
CA GLU A 157 15.55 -18.41 9.76
C GLU A 157 14.55 -19.51 9.36
N VAL A 158 13.97 -20.21 10.35
CA VAL A 158 12.92 -21.21 10.10
C VAL A 158 11.70 -20.53 9.47
N MET A 159 11.29 -19.38 10.01
CA MET A 159 10.18 -18.63 9.43
C MET A 159 10.49 -18.11 8.02
N GLU A 160 11.72 -17.66 7.76
CA GLU A 160 12.16 -17.19 6.44
C GLU A 160 12.00 -18.31 5.40
N ARG A 161 12.51 -19.50 5.72
CA ARG A 161 12.35 -20.69 4.85
C ARG A 161 10.88 -21.03 4.59
N ASN A 162 10.05 -20.99 5.62
CA ASN A 162 8.61 -21.27 5.48
C ASN A 162 7.91 -20.24 4.58
N ILE A 163 8.22 -18.95 4.73
CA ILE A 163 7.65 -17.87 3.92
C ILE A 163 8.07 -18.05 2.45
N LEU A 164 9.37 -18.24 2.19
CA LEU A 164 9.89 -18.40 0.83
C LEU A 164 9.30 -19.64 0.13
N GLN A 165 9.17 -20.76 0.85
CA GLN A 165 8.52 -21.97 0.34
C GLN A 165 7.02 -21.76 0.10
N GLY A 166 6.31 -21.18 1.07
CA GLY A 166 4.88 -20.88 0.96
C GLY A 166 4.57 -19.96 -0.22
N LEU A 167 5.42 -18.98 -0.49
CA LEU A 167 5.30 -18.06 -1.63
C LEU A 167 5.90 -18.63 -2.93
N SER A 168 6.48 -19.84 -2.88
CA SER A 168 7.21 -20.45 -4.01
C SER A 168 8.23 -19.49 -4.63
N TRP A 169 8.96 -18.75 -3.79
CA TRP A 169 9.99 -17.79 -4.18
C TRP A 169 9.51 -16.62 -5.07
N ARG A 170 8.20 -16.40 -5.19
CA ARG A 170 7.63 -15.29 -5.96
C ARG A 170 7.67 -13.99 -5.16
N MET A 171 8.85 -13.39 -5.05
CA MET A 171 9.10 -12.23 -4.17
C MET A 171 8.96 -10.88 -4.90
N ASN A 172 9.10 -10.86 -6.23
CA ASN A 172 8.99 -9.61 -7.00
C ASN A 172 7.56 -9.42 -7.51
N GLY A 173 6.65 -9.01 -6.61
CA GLY A 173 5.24 -8.76 -6.93
C GLY A 173 4.94 -7.28 -7.13
N PRO A 174 3.88 -6.93 -7.87
CA PRO A 174 3.48 -5.55 -8.03
C PRO A 174 2.96 -4.96 -6.72
N THR A 175 3.38 -3.74 -6.39
CA THR A 175 2.78 -2.94 -5.31
C THR A 175 1.97 -1.77 -5.88
N ALA A 176 1.09 -1.20 -5.04
CA ALA A 176 0.37 0.02 -5.44
C ALA A 176 1.35 1.18 -5.70
N HIS A 177 2.47 1.23 -4.96
CA HIS A 177 3.54 2.21 -5.19
C HIS A 177 4.17 2.07 -6.58
N ASP A 178 4.55 0.87 -6.99
CA ASP A 178 5.12 0.64 -8.33
C ASP A 178 4.13 1.03 -9.43
N MET A 179 2.85 0.71 -9.22
CA MET A 179 1.81 1.03 -10.19
C MET A 179 1.60 2.55 -10.29
N LEU A 180 1.58 3.24 -9.15
CA LEU A 180 1.48 4.69 -9.10
C LEU A 180 2.57 5.37 -9.92
N HIS A 181 3.82 4.94 -9.77
CA HIS A 181 4.94 5.51 -10.55
C HIS A 181 4.70 5.37 -12.05
N HIS A 182 4.31 4.18 -12.51
CA HIS A 182 4.03 3.99 -13.93
C HIS A 182 2.81 4.77 -14.43
N LEU A 183 1.75 4.89 -13.63
CA LEU A 183 0.59 5.67 -14.01
C LEU A 183 0.90 7.17 -14.07
N LEU A 184 1.74 7.69 -13.16
CA LEU A 184 2.18 9.10 -13.19
C LEU A 184 2.98 9.45 -14.45
N MET A 185 3.71 8.50 -15.03
CA MET A 185 4.40 8.68 -16.31
C MET A 185 3.47 8.80 -17.52
N LEU A 186 2.16 8.55 -17.35
CA LEU A 186 1.14 8.73 -18.39
C LEU A 186 0.49 10.12 -18.35
N LEU A 187 0.98 11.01 -17.47
CA LEU A 187 0.54 12.40 -17.40
C LEU A 187 0.84 13.10 -18.73
N PRO A 188 -0.10 13.92 -19.28
CA PRO A 188 0.13 14.64 -20.53
C PRO A 188 1.39 15.51 -20.49
N ASP A 189 2.12 15.61 -21.60
CA ASP A 189 3.36 16.39 -21.70
C ASP A 189 3.18 17.84 -21.24
N GLU A 190 2.04 18.46 -21.56
CA GLU A 190 1.74 19.84 -21.12
C GLU A 190 1.61 19.96 -19.59
N ALA A 191 1.12 18.92 -18.92
CA ALA A 191 1.01 18.87 -17.46
C ALA A 191 2.30 18.41 -16.78
N SER A 192 3.18 17.69 -17.49
CA SER A 192 4.46 17.22 -16.95
C SER A 192 5.55 18.30 -16.93
N VAL A 193 5.40 19.37 -17.71
CA VAL A 193 6.30 20.55 -17.68
C VAL A 193 6.19 21.32 -16.36
N ASP A 194 5.03 21.30 -15.70
CA ASP A 194 4.85 21.91 -14.38
C ASP A 194 5.08 20.86 -13.29
N ASP A 195 6.31 20.84 -12.75
CA ASP A 195 6.73 19.96 -11.65
C ASP A 195 5.76 20.00 -10.45
N SER A 196 5.00 21.09 -10.27
CA SER A 196 4.06 21.20 -9.16
C SER A 196 2.84 20.28 -9.30
N ILE A 197 2.35 20.01 -10.52
CA ILE A 197 1.24 19.06 -10.73
C ILE A 197 1.73 17.64 -10.40
N ALA A 198 2.85 17.23 -11.00
CA ALA A 198 3.40 15.91 -10.81
C ALA A 198 3.80 15.65 -9.35
N SER A 199 4.42 16.64 -8.68
CA SER A 199 4.77 16.56 -7.26
C SER A 199 3.53 16.38 -6.38
N VAL A 200 2.47 17.18 -6.58
CA VAL A 200 1.26 17.08 -5.76
C VAL A 200 0.52 15.76 -6.02
N LEU A 201 0.46 15.31 -7.28
CA LEU A 201 -0.08 14.00 -7.63
C LEU A 201 0.69 12.88 -6.94
N LEU A 202 2.03 12.92 -6.99
CA LEU A 202 2.89 11.92 -6.37
C LEU A 202 2.71 11.92 -4.86
N ASP A 203 2.80 13.08 -4.20
CA ASP A 203 2.73 13.21 -2.74
C ASP A 203 1.40 12.65 -2.18
N PHE A 204 0.27 13.11 -2.72
CA PHE A 204 -1.05 12.66 -2.24
C PHE A 204 -1.35 11.21 -2.61
N SER A 205 -0.92 10.75 -3.79
CA SER A 205 -1.21 9.37 -4.21
C SER A 205 -0.34 8.36 -3.46
N ARG A 206 0.94 8.70 -3.25
CA ARG A 206 1.87 7.91 -2.42
C ARG A 206 1.36 7.78 -1.00
N PHE A 207 0.97 8.90 -0.37
CA PHE A 207 0.46 8.86 1.00
C PHE A 207 -0.80 7.99 1.13
N GLN A 208 -1.72 8.05 0.16
CA GLN A 208 -2.88 7.16 0.10
C GLN A 208 -2.47 5.68 -0.07
N ALA A 209 -1.45 5.37 -0.88
CA ALA A 209 -0.95 4.00 -0.99
C ALA A 209 -0.29 3.50 0.30
N GLU A 210 0.42 4.36 1.04
CA GLU A 210 0.98 4.03 2.36
C GLU A 210 -0.12 3.69 3.38
N ILE A 211 -1.21 4.48 3.39
CA ILE A 211 -2.40 4.20 4.19
C ILE A 211 -3.04 2.87 3.80
N ALA A 212 -3.15 2.58 2.50
CA ALA A 212 -3.75 1.36 1.99
C ALA A 212 -3.02 0.09 2.46
N VAL A 213 -1.70 0.16 2.68
CA VAL A 213 -0.92 -0.94 3.23
C VAL A 213 -1.36 -1.28 4.66
N SER A 214 -1.77 -0.28 5.46
CA SER A 214 -2.16 -0.47 6.86
C SER A 214 -3.60 -0.97 7.03
N ASP A 215 -4.51 -0.62 6.11
CA ASP A 215 -5.91 -1.08 6.12
C ASP A 215 -6.03 -2.45 5.43
N PHE A 216 -6.51 -3.46 6.16
CA PHE A 216 -6.59 -4.83 5.64
C PHE A 216 -7.48 -4.95 4.39
N SER A 217 -8.64 -4.28 4.40
CA SER A 217 -9.62 -4.37 3.32
C SER A 217 -9.09 -3.76 2.02
N LEU A 218 -8.24 -2.72 2.13
CA LEU A 218 -7.51 -2.14 1.01
C LEU A 218 -6.30 -2.98 0.59
N ALA A 219 -5.56 -3.55 1.55
CA ALA A 219 -4.36 -4.33 1.27
C ALA A 219 -4.61 -5.62 0.47
N ILE A 220 -5.81 -6.20 0.60
CA ILE A 220 -6.23 -7.36 -0.21
C ILE A 220 -6.81 -6.99 -1.58
N GLN A 221 -6.97 -5.69 -1.86
CA GLN A 221 -7.36 -5.23 -3.19
C GLN A 221 -6.20 -5.37 -4.17
N LYS A 222 -6.53 -5.34 -5.46
CA LYS A 222 -5.54 -5.31 -6.53
C LYS A 222 -4.71 -4.02 -6.43
N PRO A 223 -3.36 -4.10 -6.44
CA PRO A 223 -2.48 -2.94 -6.53
C PRO A 223 -2.91 -1.91 -7.58
N SER A 224 -3.37 -2.37 -8.75
CA SER A 224 -3.84 -1.49 -9.82
C SER A 224 -5.04 -0.62 -9.43
N ILE A 225 -5.97 -1.17 -8.65
CA ILE A 225 -7.19 -0.47 -8.22
C ILE A 225 -6.85 0.54 -7.13
N VAL A 226 -5.99 0.18 -6.18
CA VAL A 226 -5.53 1.09 -5.12
C VAL A 226 -4.76 2.26 -5.70
N ALA A 227 -3.81 1.99 -6.61
CA ALA A 227 -3.02 3.01 -7.28
C ALA A 227 -3.90 3.97 -8.11
N LEU A 228 -4.81 3.43 -8.92
CA LEU A 228 -5.72 4.25 -9.70
C LEU A 228 -6.63 5.11 -8.80
N ALA A 229 -7.20 4.52 -7.75
CA ALA A 229 -8.05 5.25 -6.82
C ALA A 229 -7.30 6.43 -6.18
N ALA A 230 -6.06 6.20 -5.74
CA ALA A 230 -5.21 7.23 -5.17
C ALA A 230 -4.91 8.35 -6.17
N ILE A 231 -4.56 8.04 -7.43
CA ILE A 231 -4.33 9.03 -8.49
C ILE A 231 -5.57 9.85 -8.81
N LEU A 232 -6.74 9.20 -8.96
CA LEU A 232 -7.98 9.91 -9.25
C LEU A 232 -8.36 10.84 -8.10
N ASN A 233 -8.25 10.37 -6.85
CA ASN A 233 -8.49 11.20 -5.66
C ASN A 233 -7.56 12.42 -5.61
N SER A 234 -6.27 12.25 -5.91
CA SER A 234 -5.28 13.32 -5.95
C SER A 234 -5.55 14.31 -7.08
N SER A 235 -5.81 13.81 -8.30
CA SER A 235 -6.12 14.60 -9.49
C SER A 235 -7.35 15.49 -9.29
N GLU A 236 -8.40 14.93 -8.67
CA GLU A 236 -9.63 15.63 -8.33
C GLU A 236 -9.45 16.74 -7.28
N GLY A 237 -8.43 16.64 -6.42
CA GLY A 237 -8.14 17.61 -5.37
C GLY A 237 -7.19 18.74 -5.75
N ILE A 238 -6.47 18.61 -6.87
CA ILE A 238 -5.64 19.70 -7.38
C ILE A 238 -6.52 20.85 -7.87
N SER A 239 -6.11 22.10 -7.61
CA SER A 239 -6.82 23.30 -8.07
C SER A 239 -7.11 23.26 -9.58
N LYS A 240 -8.31 23.69 -9.98
CA LYS A 240 -8.70 23.83 -11.40
C LYS A 240 -7.84 24.81 -12.18
N GLN A 241 -7.17 25.74 -11.48
CA GLN A 241 -6.24 26.69 -12.09
C GLN A 241 -4.91 26.02 -12.41
N LEU A 242 -4.45 25.11 -11.55
CA LEU A 242 -3.15 24.46 -11.68
C LEU A 242 -3.22 23.29 -12.66
N PHE A 243 -4.17 22.39 -12.45
CA PHE A 243 -4.46 21.33 -13.38
C PHE A 243 -5.81 21.68 -14.02
N PRO A 244 -5.91 21.98 -15.33
CA PRO A 244 -7.19 22.28 -15.99
C PRO A 244 -8.02 21.03 -16.31
N ALA A 245 -9.28 21.22 -16.70
CA ALA A 245 -10.19 20.09 -16.99
C ALA A 245 -9.75 19.25 -18.20
N HIS A 246 -9.25 19.89 -19.27
CA HIS A 246 -8.83 19.18 -20.49
C HIS A 246 -7.63 18.27 -20.22
N LEU A 247 -6.59 18.74 -19.50
CA LEU A 247 -5.44 17.90 -19.16
C LEU A 247 -5.81 16.75 -18.22
N ARG A 248 -6.76 16.96 -17.28
CA ARG A 248 -7.27 15.85 -16.45
C ARG A 248 -8.03 14.82 -17.27
N GLN A 249 -8.83 15.27 -18.23
CA GLN A 249 -9.57 14.38 -19.11
C GLN A 249 -8.62 13.57 -20.00
N GLU A 250 -7.62 14.21 -20.61
CA GLU A 250 -6.59 13.54 -21.39
C GLU A 250 -5.82 12.52 -20.55
N TYR A 251 -5.45 12.89 -19.30
CA TYR A 251 -4.81 11.94 -18.40
C TYR A 251 -5.70 10.73 -18.07
N LEU A 252 -7.00 10.95 -17.85
CA LEU A 252 -7.97 9.90 -17.61
C LEU A 252 -8.15 8.98 -18.83
N GLU A 253 -8.18 9.55 -20.03
CA GLU A 253 -8.25 8.83 -21.31
C GLU A 253 -7.00 7.96 -21.49
N ASN A 254 -5.80 8.53 -21.29
CA ASN A 254 -4.54 7.77 -21.31
C ASN A 254 -4.59 6.56 -20.37
N ILE A 255 -5.05 6.75 -19.12
CA ILE A 255 -5.15 5.63 -18.17
C ILE A 255 -6.21 4.61 -18.61
N THR A 256 -7.42 5.06 -18.98
CA THR A 256 -8.56 4.18 -19.23
C THR A 256 -8.32 3.34 -20.50
N ASP A 257 -7.87 3.98 -21.57
CA ASP A 257 -7.73 3.35 -22.88
C ASP A 257 -6.50 2.44 -22.96
N LEU A 258 -5.40 2.81 -22.31
CA LEU A 258 -4.14 2.07 -22.42
C LEU A 258 -4.01 0.99 -21.36
N VAL A 259 -4.44 1.29 -20.14
CA VAL A 259 -4.31 0.36 -19.02
C VAL A 259 -5.50 -0.58 -18.96
N GLY A 260 -6.67 -0.19 -19.51
CA GLY A 260 -7.88 -1.00 -19.50
C GLY A 260 -8.38 -1.24 -18.07
N ILE A 261 -8.41 -0.19 -17.25
CA ILE A 261 -9.09 -0.19 -15.94
C ILE A 261 -10.30 0.71 -16.05
N ASP A 262 -11.46 0.19 -15.68
CA ASP A 262 -12.70 0.98 -15.64
C ASP A 262 -12.68 1.98 -14.48
N SER A 263 -12.37 3.23 -14.84
CA SER A 263 -12.32 4.40 -13.96
C SER A 263 -13.68 4.76 -13.32
N PHE A 264 -14.78 4.16 -13.79
CA PHE A 264 -16.14 4.38 -13.28
C PHE A 264 -16.74 3.14 -12.61
N SER A 265 -15.94 2.09 -12.39
CA SER A 265 -16.41 0.88 -11.73
C SER A 265 -16.81 1.15 -10.27
N ALA A 266 -17.89 0.51 -9.82
CA ALA A 266 -18.39 0.67 -8.45
C ALA A 266 -17.36 0.22 -7.40
N LYS A 267 -16.54 -0.78 -7.73
CA LYS A 267 -15.42 -1.25 -6.90
C LYS A 267 -14.35 -0.17 -6.73
N LEU A 268 -13.93 0.48 -7.81
CA LEU A 268 -12.96 1.56 -7.74
C LEU A 268 -13.50 2.74 -6.91
N ASN A 269 -14.77 3.10 -7.12
CA ASN A 269 -15.42 4.15 -6.34
C ASN A 269 -15.45 3.83 -4.84
N ALA A 270 -15.73 2.57 -4.45
CA ALA A 270 -15.67 2.15 -3.04
C ALA A 270 -14.26 2.30 -2.45
N VAL A 271 -13.22 1.89 -3.19
CA VAL A 271 -11.81 2.06 -2.78
C VAL A 271 -11.45 3.55 -2.64
N ARG A 272 -11.89 4.39 -3.58
CA ARG A 272 -11.70 5.85 -3.51
C ARG A 272 -12.30 6.46 -2.25
N MET A 273 -13.54 6.09 -1.91
CA MET A 273 -14.21 6.57 -0.68
C MET A 273 -13.44 6.17 0.58
N ARG A 274 -13.03 4.89 0.68
CA ARG A 274 -12.24 4.38 1.81
C ARG A 274 -10.92 5.14 1.95
N LEU A 275 -10.21 5.36 0.84
CA LEU A 275 -8.95 6.11 0.84
C LEU A 275 -9.14 7.57 1.26
N LEU A 276 -10.18 8.26 0.78
CA LEU A 276 -10.46 9.66 1.17
C LEU A 276 -10.76 9.77 2.67
N ALA A 277 -11.57 8.86 3.21
CA ALA A 277 -11.88 8.83 4.64
C ALA A 277 -10.63 8.60 5.49
N LEU A 278 -9.82 7.60 5.13
CA LEU A 278 -8.57 7.31 5.84
C LEU A 278 -7.53 8.43 5.66
N PHE A 279 -7.49 9.07 4.49
CA PHE A 279 -6.62 10.22 4.24
C PHE A 279 -6.95 11.38 5.19
N GLU A 280 -8.23 11.72 5.35
CA GLU A 280 -8.67 12.77 6.28
C GLU A 280 -8.30 12.43 7.73
N ILE A 281 -8.50 11.17 8.14
CA ILE A 281 -8.15 10.69 9.48
C ILE A 281 -6.63 10.77 9.75
N ASN A 282 -5.81 10.32 8.79
CA ASN A 282 -4.37 10.18 8.99
C ASN A 282 -3.59 11.48 8.76
N SER A 283 -4.08 12.37 7.89
CA SER A 283 -3.42 13.66 7.61
C SER A 283 -3.99 14.84 8.40
N GLY A 284 -5.24 14.74 8.87
CA GLY A 284 -6.00 15.89 9.37
C GLY A 284 -6.42 16.88 8.28
N TYR A 285 -6.23 16.53 7.00
CA TYR A 285 -6.57 17.35 5.85
C TYR A 285 -7.61 16.65 4.97
N ARG A 286 -8.69 17.35 4.63
CA ARG A 286 -9.70 16.84 3.70
C ARG A 286 -9.27 17.09 2.26
N LEU A 287 -9.02 16.02 1.51
CA LEU A 287 -8.75 16.08 0.07
C LEU A 287 -10.07 16.28 -0.70
N HIS A 288 -10.43 17.53 -0.93
CA HIS A 288 -11.67 17.89 -1.63
C HIS A 288 -11.70 17.35 -3.06
N GLN A 289 -12.84 16.80 -3.51
CA GLN A 289 -13.02 16.35 -4.89
C GLN A 289 -13.64 17.47 -5.73
N ILE A 290 -12.81 18.42 -6.20
CA ILE A 290 -13.29 19.68 -6.79
C ILE A 290 -13.43 19.66 -8.30
N ALA A 291 -12.71 18.77 -9.02
CA ALA A 291 -12.71 18.76 -10.48
C ALA A 291 -14.02 18.19 -11.05
N ASN A 292 -14.60 17.20 -10.37
CA ASN A 292 -15.83 16.49 -10.72
C ASN A 292 -15.78 15.80 -12.09
N ILE A 293 -14.60 15.28 -12.47
CA ILE A 293 -14.42 14.52 -13.73
C ILE A 293 -14.72 13.04 -13.50
N THR A 294 -14.30 12.53 -12.35
CA THR A 294 -14.59 11.21 -11.82
C THR A 294 -15.32 11.37 -10.48
N PRO A 295 -16.63 11.70 -10.48
CA PRO A 295 -17.35 11.94 -9.24
C PRO A 295 -17.30 10.73 -8.33
N VAL A 296 -17.11 10.97 -7.03
CA VAL A 296 -17.24 9.94 -5.99
C VAL A 296 -18.67 9.97 -5.47
N PHE A 297 -19.34 8.82 -5.46
CA PHE A 297 -20.75 8.71 -5.07
C PHE A 297 -20.96 7.58 -4.06
N GLU A 298 -21.80 7.82 -3.06
CA GLU A 298 -22.12 6.80 -2.06
C GLU A 298 -23.01 5.71 -2.68
N LEU A 299 -22.43 4.53 -2.87
CA LEU A 299 -23.18 3.30 -3.15
C LEU A 299 -23.12 2.40 -1.92
N GLU A 300 -23.98 2.65 -0.93
CA GLU A 300 -23.96 1.94 0.36
C GLU A 300 -23.85 0.41 0.19
N HIS A 301 -24.66 -0.19 -0.69
CA HIS A 301 -24.63 -1.64 -0.91
C HIS A 301 -23.29 -2.17 -1.45
N VAL A 302 -22.63 -1.42 -2.34
CA VAL A 302 -21.33 -1.83 -2.91
C VAL A 302 -20.21 -1.57 -1.90
N TYR A 303 -20.26 -0.43 -1.22
CA TYR A 303 -19.29 -0.10 -0.17
C TYR A 303 -19.29 -1.14 0.95
N LEU A 304 -20.47 -1.50 1.46
CA LEU A 304 -20.60 -2.54 2.49
C LEU A 304 -20.19 -3.93 1.98
N SER A 305 -20.28 -4.20 0.68
CA SER A 305 -19.81 -5.46 0.11
C SER A 305 -18.28 -5.54 0.04
N GLU A 306 -17.61 -4.42 -0.22
CA GLU A 306 -16.15 -4.32 -0.28
C GLU A 306 -15.54 -4.10 1.12
N PHE A 307 -16.29 -3.49 2.04
CA PHE A 307 -15.89 -3.14 3.41
C PHE A 307 -16.95 -3.60 4.44
N PRO A 308 -17.13 -4.92 4.63
CA PRO A 308 -18.20 -5.46 5.48
C PRO A 308 -17.94 -5.33 6.99
N ASP A 309 -16.69 -5.20 7.40
CA ASP A 309 -16.26 -5.05 8.81
C ASP A 309 -15.82 -3.59 9.01
N ASP A 310 -16.75 -2.64 8.84
CA ASP A 310 -16.52 -1.17 8.90
C ASP A 310 -16.21 -0.64 10.31
N THR A 311 -15.52 -1.46 11.11
CA THR A 311 -14.59 -0.89 12.06
C THR A 311 -13.59 -0.12 11.22
N VAL A 312 -13.72 1.21 11.16
CA VAL A 312 -12.57 2.08 10.91
C VAL A 312 -11.55 1.58 11.91
N GLY A 313 -10.60 0.76 11.44
CA GLY A 313 -9.57 0.23 12.29
C GLY A 313 -8.93 1.43 12.96
N SER A 314 -8.56 1.31 14.23
CA SER A 314 -7.64 2.25 14.83
C SER A 314 -6.30 2.12 14.09
N THR A 315 -6.23 2.56 12.84
CA THR A 315 -4.98 2.91 12.22
C THR A 315 -4.54 4.11 13.03
N SER A 316 -3.71 3.86 14.04
CA SER A 316 -2.81 4.86 14.57
C SER A 316 -2.25 5.61 13.34
N PRO A 317 -2.23 6.96 13.35
CA PRO A 317 -1.75 7.73 12.22
C PRO A 317 -0.49 7.05 11.72
N VAL A 318 -0.46 6.60 10.45
CA VAL A 318 0.78 6.11 9.84
C VAL A 318 1.78 7.19 10.21
N SER A 319 2.71 6.87 11.11
CA SER A 319 3.45 7.90 11.84
C SER A 319 4.32 8.59 10.81
N VAL A 320 3.78 9.58 10.11
CA VAL A 320 4.56 10.57 9.41
C VAL A 320 5.29 11.19 10.57
N ALA A 321 6.58 10.88 10.67
CA ALA A 321 7.46 11.63 11.52
C ALA A 321 7.36 13.08 11.05
N ILE A 322 6.39 13.80 11.61
CA ILE A 322 6.42 15.24 11.72
C ILE A 322 7.68 15.44 12.54
N THR A 323 8.78 15.65 11.84
CA THR A 323 10.00 16.15 12.42
C THR A 323 9.60 17.49 13.00
N ARG A 324 9.17 17.49 14.27
CA ARG A 324 9.15 18.68 15.10
C ARG A 324 10.60 19.09 15.24
N ALA A 325 11.12 19.77 14.22
CA ALA A 325 12.24 20.65 14.38
C ALA A 325 11.80 21.67 15.43
N ARG A 326 12.24 21.44 16.67
CA ARG A 326 12.31 22.48 17.69
C ARG A 326 13.22 23.56 17.10
N CYS A 327 12.65 24.62 16.55
CA CYS A 327 13.36 25.88 16.43
C CYS A 327 13.01 26.70 17.68
N ALA A 328 14.08 27.10 18.37
CA ALA A 328 14.07 28.05 19.47
C ALA A 328 13.53 29.43 19.04
#